data_AF-A0A328C4P6-F1
#
_entry.id   AF-A0A328C4P6-F1
#
_cell.length_a   1.000
_cell.length_b   1.000
_cell.length_c   1.000
_cell.angle_alpha   90.00
_cell.angle_beta   90.00
_cell.angle_gamma   90.00
#
_symmetry.space_group_name_H-M   'P 1'
#
loop_
_entity.id
_entity.type
_entity.pdbx_description
1 polymer ?
#
loop_
_entity_poly.entity_id
_entity_poly.type
_entity_poly.pdbx_seq_one_letter_code
_entity_poly.pdbx_strand_id
1 'polypeptide(L)'
;MSHPSLLSRYAGLALTGLCSTMLLACNNNTQPEEPIFVIEEPDPVCDGYIELPIDADALAAVPDGEIGTITLVDSFAVEHPEGRSQELCVNVPENVLSLAITVEGHNRDTLTLGSWLGPDSFPIVRSGWNTAEQICTDCNNRIASHIGAFAALAPNSPDSHVEPGRHIFTIDAGRAANAFSQPNPISGSARVSVHAKVVGGEVPESGTLDLNIFFSGSNGWTAASAPGDADFQQMLDEVREIYAQIDIEIGEIAYLDVEEEFQDVSDVTATDGELARLLANSERAPLDGPSLFMVDRLRSPFDGMGGGVLGIAGGIPGPVHVKGTVASGVAVTTNEIPGGPPISHVFAHELGHYLGLFHTSEQNLFGGPQMHDPLPDTPNNDESFLMHATGGGDTLSPWQGIVIRNNPWVKP
;
A
#
# COMPACT_ATOMS: atom_id res chain seq x y z
N MET A 1 -26.58 -67.09 0.01
CA MET A 1 -27.70 -66.16 0.30
C MET A 1 -27.32 -64.80 -0.27
N SER A 2 -27.23 -64.51 -1.58
CA SER A 2 -28.08 -64.71 -2.76
C SER A 2 -29.42 -63.95 -2.77
N HIS A 3 -29.33 -62.72 -3.31
CA HIS A 3 -30.30 -61.95 -4.14
C HIS A 3 -31.58 -61.35 -3.52
N PRO A 4 -32.22 -60.32 -4.15
CA PRO A 4 -32.01 -59.79 -5.52
C PRO A 4 -31.94 -58.26 -5.71
N SER A 5 -31.50 -57.92 -6.93
CA SER A 5 -31.59 -56.67 -7.67
C SER A 5 -32.91 -56.53 -8.45
N LEU A 6 -33.27 -55.29 -8.82
CA LEU A 6 -34.12 -54.88 -9.96
C LEU A 6 -33.66 -53.42 -10.28
N LEU A 7 -32.95 -53.10 -11.38
CA LEU A 7 -33.38 -52.93 -12.79
C LEU A 7 -34.69 -52.13 -12.90
N SER A 8 -34.90 -51.15 -13.78
CA SER A 8 -34.18 -50.51 -14.90
C SER A 8 -35.20 -49.57 -15.57
N ARG A 9 -34.73 -48.70 -16.49
CA ARG A 9 -35.44 -47.91 -17.53
C ARG A 9 -35.74 -46.47 -17.09
N TYR A 10 -35.31 -45.43 -17.80
CA TYR A 10 -35.33 -45.26 -19.25
C TYR A 10 -34.10 -44.55 -19.83
N ALA A 11 -33.82 -44.89 -21.08
CA ALA A 11 -32.81 -44.35 -21.97
C ALA A 11 -33.44 -43.41 -23.01
N GLY A 12 -32.60 -42.60 -23.65
CA GLY A 12 -32.85 -41.85 -24.89
C GLY A 12 -33.19 -40.37 -24.64
N LEU A 13 -32.69 -39.39 -25.39
CA LEU A 13 -32.13 -39.41 -26.74
C LEU A 13 -31.34 -38.10 -26.93
N ALA A 14 -30.18 -38.17 -27.57
CA ALA A 14 -29.58 -37.03 -28.24
C ALA A 14 -30.28 -36.81 -29.59
N LEU A 15 -30.57 -35.55 -29.96
CA LEU A 15 -30.67 -35.15 -31.37
C LEU A 15 -30.37 -33.66 -31.56
N THR A 16 -29.63 -33.41 -32.61
CA THR A 16 -29.11 -32.17 -33.16
C THR A 16 -30.15 -31.35 -33.95
N GLY A 17 -29.96 -30.03 -33.94
CA GLY A 17 -30.14 -29.11 -35.09
C GLY A 17 -31.57 -28.77 -35.55
N LEU A 18 -31.91 -27.47 -35.57
CA LEU A 18 -32.10 -26.69 -36.81
C LEU A 18 -32.67 -25.29 -36.53
N CYS A 19 -32.05 -24.35 -37.23
CA CYS A 19 -32.52 -23.02 -37.62
C CYS A 19 -34.04 -22.92 -37.77
N SER A 20 -34.67 -21.95 -37.11
CA SER A 20 -36.02 -21.50 -37.43
C SER A 20 -36.01 -19.99 -37.67
N THR A 21 -36.22 -19.68 -38.93
CA THR A 21 -36.60 -18.39 -39.50
C THR A 21 -37.96 -17.97 -38.95
N MET A 22 -38.01 -16.88 -38.17
CA MET A 22 -39.25 -16.15 -37.92
C MET A 22 -39.38 -15.02 -38.95
N LEU A 23 -40.35 -15.17 -39.85
CA LEU A 23 -40.91 -14.04 -40.59
C LEU A 23 -41.87 -13.29 -39.64
N LEU A 24 -41.49 -12.10 -39.18
CA LEU A 24 -42.44 -11.13 -38.64
C LEU A 24 -42.91 -10.22 -39.79
N ALA A 25 -44.23 -10.19 -39.98
CA ALA A 25 -44.88 -9.18 -40.80
C ALA A 25 -45.00 -7.88 -40.00
N CYS A 26 -44.21 -6.87 -40.34
CA CYS A 26 -44.38 -5.52 -39.78
C CYS A 26 -45.40 -4.73 -40.60
N ASN A 27 -46.45 -4.26 -39.92
CA ASN A 27 -47.38 -3.26 -40.40
C ASN A 27 -46.67 -1.90 -40.42
N ASN A 28 -46.53 -1.29 -41.60
CA ASN A 28 -45.60 -0.19 -41.85
C ASN A 28 -46.27 1.19 -41.80
N ASN A 29 -47.08 1.47 -40.77
CA ASN A 29 -47.90 2.69 -40.77
C ASN A 29 -48.02 3.45 -39.44
N THR A 30 -47.01 3.34 -38.57
CA THR A 30 -46.86 4.24 -37.40
C THR A 30 -45.59 5.04 -37.58
N GLN A 31 -45.71 6.38 -37.50
CA GLN A 31 -44.54 7.25 -37.50
C GLN A 31 -43.59 6.83 -36.38
N PRO A 32 -42.26 6.82 -36.61
CA PRO A 32 -41.31 6.54 -35.54
C PRO A 32 -41.46 7.65 -34.49
N GLU A 33 -41.97 7.29 -33.32
CA GLU A 33 -41.82 8.16 -32.15
C GLU A 33 -40.32 8.29 -31.90
N GLU A 34 -39.83 9.53 -31.82
CA GLU A 34 -38.43 9.79 -31.50
C GLU A 34 -38.11 9.09 -30.16
N PRO A 35 -37.01 8.34 -30.08
CA PRO A 35 -36.62 7.72 -28.82
C PRO A 35 -36.46 8.83 -27.78
N ILE A 36 -37.32 8.80 -26.76
CA ILE A 36 -37.16 9.64 -25.57
C ILE A 36 -35.93 9.09 -24.86
N PHE A 37 -34.79 9.74 -25.08
CA PHE A 37 -33.62 9.54 -24.25
C PHE A 37 -33.96 10.16 -22.89
N VAL A 38 -34.36 9.31 -21.94
CA VAL A 38 -34.33 9.68 -20.54
C VAL A 38 -32.85 9.76 -20.19
N ILE A 39 -32.32 10.98 -20.15
CA ILE A 39 -31.06 11.23 -19.45
C ILE A 39 -31.44 11.06 -17.98
N GLU A 40 -31.25 9.85 -17.46
CA GLU A 40 -31.23 9.68 -16.01
C GLU A 40 -30.12 10.57 -15.50
N GLU A 41 -30.47 11.56 -14.67
CA GLU A 41 -29.45 12.31 -13.94
C GLU A 41 -28.62 11.26 -13.19
N PRO A 42 -27.27 11.27 -13.33
CA PRO A 42 -26.44 10.29 -12.68
C PRO A 42 -26.79 10.32 -11.19
N ASP A 43 -27.16 9.15 -10.64
CA ASP A 43 -27.52 9.03 -9.23
C ASP A 43 -26.45 9.76 -8.40
N PRO A 44 -26.83 10.65 -7.48
CA PRO A 44 -25.88 11.41 -6.68
C PRO A 44 -25.00 10.41 -5.93
N VAL A 45 -23.75 10.31 -6.38
CA VAL A 45 -22.90 9.17 -6.07
C VAL A 45 -22.70 9.06 -4.55
N CYS A 46 -22.54 10.17 -3.84
CA CYS A 46 -22.21 10.20 -2.40
C CYS A 46 -23.37 10.59 -1.46
N ASP A 47 -24.64 10.43 -1.88
CA ASP A 47 -25.78 10.78 -1.03
C ASP A 47 -25.77 10.02 0.32
N GLY A 48 -25.82 10.78 1.42
CA GLY A 48 -25.79 10.24 2.79
C GLY A 48 -24.40 10.11 3.42
N TYR A 49 -23.34 10.48 2.70
CA TYR A 49 -21.95 10.40 3.13
C TYR A 49 -21.28 11.79 3.15
N ILE A 50 -20.12 11.90 3.79
CA ILE A 50 -19.26 13.08 3.61
C ILE A 50 -18.50 12.92 2.29
N GLU A 51 -18.96 13.63 1.26
CA GLU A 51 -18.28 13.66 -0.04
C GLU A 51 -16.94 14.39 0.06
N LEU A 52 -15.87 13.72 -0.35
CA LEU A 52 -14.54 14.32 -0.45
C LEU A 52 -14.43 15.15 -1.72
N PRO A 53 -13.86 16.37 -1.66
CA PRO A 53 -13.74 17.24 -2.82
C PRO A 53 -12.70 16.68 -3.78
N ILE A 54 -13.14 16.24 -4.95
CA ILE A 54 -12.24 15.76 -6.01
C ILE A 54 -11.72 16.94 -6.83
N ASP A 55 -10.41 16.96 -7.05
CA ASP A 55 -9.76 17.88 -7.98
C ASP A 55 -10.01 17.43 -9.43
N ALA A 56 -11.06 18.00 -10.04
CA ALA A 56 -11.41 17.71 -11.44
C ALA A 56 -10.35 18.21 -12.43
N ASP A 57 -9.58 19.24 -12.08
CA ASP A 57 -8.52 19.76 -12.95
C ASP A 57 -7.32 18.79 -12.96
N ALA A 58 -7.00 18.17 -11.81
CA ALA A 58 -5.98 17.13 -11.73
C ALA A 58 -6.30 15.92 -12.62
N LEU A 59 -7.58 15.54 -12.70
CA LEU A 59 -8.04 14.47 -13.60
C LEU A 59 -7.88 14.82 -15.07
N ALA A 60 -8.25 16.05 -15.45
CA ALA A 60 -8.13 16.52 -16.82
C ALA A 60 -6.68 16.75 -17.27
N ALA A 61 -5.73 16.79 -16.32
CA ALA A 61 -4.31 17.02 -16.60
C ALA A 61 -3.58 15.79 -17.15
N VAL A 62 -4.10 14.57 -16.97
CA VAL A 62 -3.50 13.37 -17.54
C VAL A 62 -4.08 13.15 -18.95
N PRO A 63 -3.24 13.22 -20.00
CA PRO A 63 -3.72 13.04 -21.36
C PRO A 63 -4.34 11.65 -21.57
N ASP A 64 -5.38 11.58 -22.39
CA ASP A 64 -5.98 10.32 -22.81
C ASP A 64 -4.91 9.37 -23.37
N GLY A 65 -4.84 8.15 -22.84
CA GLY A 65 -3.84 7.17 -23.27
C GLY A 65 -2.54 7.18 -22.45
N GLU A 66 -2.29 8.19 -21.61
CA GLU A 66 -1.09 8.28 -20.78
C GLU A 66 -1.28 7.67 -19.39
N ILE A 67 -0.16 7.28 -18.77
CA ILE A 67 -0.13 6.85 -17.37
C ILE A 67 0.31 8.06 -16.55
N GLY A 68 -0.34 8.28 -15.41
CA GLY A 68 0.01 9.37 -14.51
C GLY A 68 -0.33 9.07 -13.07
N THR A 69 0.26 9.85 -12.17
CA THR A 69 -0.16 9.92 -10.77
C THR A 69 -0.86 11.26 -10.56
N ILE A 70 -2.03 11.23 -9.93
CA ILE A 70 -2.81 12.43 -9.60
C ILE A 70 -3.21 12.44 -8.13
N THR A 71 -3.40 13.63 -7.58
CA THR A 71 -4.03 13.84 -6.28
C THR A 71 -5.51 14.08 -6.51
N LEU A 72 -6.35 13.10 -6.17
CA LEU A 72 -7.80 13.24 -6.25
C LEU A 72 -8.33 14.13 -5.14
N VAL A 73 -7.85 13.92 -3.91
CA VAL A 73 -8.25 14.71 -2.74
C VAL A 73 -6.99 15.25 -2.10
N ASP A 74 -6.80 16.57 -2.16
CA ASP A 74 -5.70 17.23 -1.48
C ASP A 74 -6.12 17.58 -0.05
N SER A 75 -5.83 16.65 0.86
CA SER A 75 -5.79 16.90 2.29
C SER A 75 -7.08 17.51 2.88
N PHE A 76 -8.12 16.69 3.00
CA PHE A 76 -9.41 17.02 3.60
C PHE A 76 -9.45 16.74 5.11
N ALA A 77 -9.88 17.71 5.92
CA ALA A 77 -9.99 17.54 7.37
C ALA A 77 -11.25 16.74 7.77
N VAL A 78 -11.07 15.73 8.61
CA VAL A 78 -12.11 14.82 9.07
C VAL A 78 -12.09 14.71 10.58
N GLU A 79 -13.23 14.92 11.22
CA GLU A 79 -13.40 14.67 12.66
C GLU A 79 -13.69 13.18 12.92
N HIS A 80 -13.11 12.65 13.98
CA HIS A 80 -13.33 11.28 14.44
C HIS A 80 -13.78 11.26 15.92
N PRO A 81 -15.02 11.67 16.22
CA PRO A 81 -15.52 11.62 17.59
C PRO A 81 -15.46 10.19 18.11
N GLU A 82 -14.97 10.01 19.35
CA GLU A 82 -14.86 8.70 19.98
C GLU A 82 -13.98 7.71 19.19
N GLY A 83 -13.03 8.22 18.39
CA GLY A 83 -12.06 7.41 17.65
C GLY A 83 -12.55 6.85 16.33
N ARG A 84 -13.70 7.29 15.82
CA ARG A 84 -14.20 6.87 14.51
C ARG A 84 -14.79 8.05 13.74
N SER A 85 -14.42 8.20 12.47
CA SER A 85 -15.04 9.20 11.60
C SER A 85 -16.44 8.78 11.16
N GLN A 86 -17.20 9.74 10.64
CA GLN A 86 -18.32 9.42 9.77
C GLN A 86 -17.81 8.74 8.48
N GLU A 87 -18.72 8.12 7.73
CA GLU A 87 -18.41 7.52 6.44
C GLU A 87 -18.07 8.62 5.42
N LEU A 88 -16.88 8.49 4.84
CA LEU A 88 -16.34 9.36 3.80
C LEU A 88 -16.58 8.70 2.45
N CYS A 89 -16.89 9.50 1.43
CA CYS A 89 -17.15 9.01 0.08
C CYS A 89 -16.25 9.71 -0.94
N VAL A 90 -15.65 8.92 -1.82
CA VAL A 90 -14.92 9.41 -2.99
C VAL A 90 -15.45 8.70 -4.23
N ASN A 91 -15.72 9.46 -5.28
CA ASN A 91 -16.10 8.92 -6.59
C ASN A 91 -14.84 8.71 -7.44
N VAL A 92 -14.54 7.46 -7.78
CA VAL A 92 -13.33 7.05 -8.48
C VAL A 92 -13.59 7.02 -9.98
N PRO A 93 -12.78 7.72 -10.80
CA PRO A 93 -12.96 7.76 -12.26
C PRO A 93 -12.66 6.43 -12.98
N GLU A 94 -13.11 6.32 -14.23
CA GLU A 94 -13.01 5.09 -15.05
C GLU A 94 -11.58 4.62 -15.33
N ASN A 95 -10.62 5.55 -15.34
CA ASN A 95 -9.23 5.30 -15.73
C ASN A 95 -8.29 5.12 -14.52
N VAL A 96 -8.81 4.91 -13.31
CA VAL A 96 -7.98 4.68 -12.12
C VAL A 96 -7.59 3.21 -12.02
N LEU A 97 -6.27 2.95 -11.99
CA LEU A 97 -5.69 1.63 -11.78
C LEU A 97 -5.55 1.29 -10.29
N SER A 98 -5.12 2.26 -9.49
CA SER A 98 -4.85 2.08 -8.07
C SER A 98 -5.16 3.35 -7.27
N LEU A 99 -5.44 3.16 -5.99
CA LEU A 99 -5.70 4.23 -5.03
C LEU A 99 -4.79 4.07 -3.82
N ALA A 100 -4.18 5.18 -3.40
CA ALA A 100 -3.56 5.32 -2.10
C ALA A 100 -4.35 6.32 -1.25
N ILE A 101 -4.87 5.86 -0.12
CA ILE A 101 -5.52 6.71 0.87
C ILE A 101 -4.53 6.94 2.01
N THR A 102 -4.09 8.18 2.18
CA THR A 102 -3.22 8.62 3.28
C THR A 102 -4.06 9.33 4.34
N VAL A 103 -3.85 8.99 5.61
CA VAL A 103 -4.49 9.63 6.76
C VAL A 103 -3.40 10.15 7.70
N GLU A 104 -3.42 11.45 7.96
CA GLU A 104 -2.48 12.13 8.86
C GLU A 104 -3.21 12.63 10.10
N GLY A 105 -2.64 12.45 11.29
CA GLY A 105 -3.21 12.91 12.54
C GLY A 105 -2.13 13.37 13.50
N HIS A 106 -2.43 13.37 14.80
CA HIS A 106 -1.42 13.72 15.78
C HIS A 106 -0.36 12.61 15.87
N ASN A 107 0.91 12.98 16.07
CA ASN A 107 2.08 12.08 16.13
C ASN A 107 2.02 10.93 17.17
N ARG A 108 0.97 10.85 18.00
CA ARG A 108 0.79 9.82 19.03
C ARG A 108 -0.48 9.00 18.82
N ASP A 109 -1.19 9.25 17.73
CA ASP A 109 -2.45 8.61 17.42
C ASP A 109 -2.17 7.48 16.45
N THR A 110 -2.64 6.28 16.77
CA THR A 110 -2.67 5.17 15.83
C THR A 110 -3.86 5.35 14.91
N LEU A 111 -3.60 5.45 13.62
CA LEU A 111 -4.57 5.72 12.56
C LEU A 111 -4.69 4.50 11.65
N THR A 112 -5.89 4.27 11.14
CA THR A 112 -6.15 3.26 10.11
C THR A 112 -7.51 3.47 9.42
N LEU A 113 -7.82 2.64 8.42
CA LEU A 113 -9.19 2.55 7.89
C LEU A 113 -10.00 1.54 8.70
N GLY A 114 -11.10 2.00 9.29
CA GLY A 114 -12.06 1.13 9.98
C GLY A 114 -12.89 0.26 9.03
N SER A 115 -12.98 0.65 7.76
CA SER A 115 -13.58 -0.08 6.63
C SER A 115 -13.27 0.64 5.32
N TRP A 116 -13.31 -0.08 4.20
CA TRP A 116 -13.24 0.47 2.85
C TRP A 116 -14.06 -0.41 1.91
N LEU A 117 -15.14 0.14 1.38
CA LEU A 117 -16.05 -0.48 0.42
C LEU A 117 -15.84 0.17 -0.95
N GLY A 118 -15.74 -0.64 -2.01
CA GLY A 118 -15.85 -0.19 -3.39
C GLY A 118 -17.30 -0.20 -3.88
N PRO A 119 -17.51 -0.09 -5.21
CA PRO A 119 -18.81 -0.24 -5.85
C PRO A 119 -19.52 -1.54 -5.45
N ASP A 120 -20.85 -1.52 -5.50
CA ASP A 120 -21.72 -2.65 -5.09
C ASP A 120 -21.45 -3.20 -3.67
N SER A 121 -20.86 -2.36 -2.80
CA SER A 121 -20.45 -2.74 -1.43
C SER A 121 -19.37 -3.81 -1.38
N PHE A 122 -18.53 -3.93 -2.42
CA PHE A 122 -17.38 -4.83 -2.42
C PHE A 122 -16.41 -4.47 -1.28
N PRO A 123 -16.11 -5.38 -0.34
CA PRO A 123 -15.27 -5.05 0.80
C PRO A 123 -13.78 -5.10 0.43
N ILE A 124 -13.17 -3.95 0.18
CA ILE A 124 -11.72 -3.84 -0.02
C ILE A 124 -11.02 -4.03 1.34
N VAL A 125 -11.49 -3.32 2.37
CA VAL A 125 -11.12 -3.50 3.78
C VAL A 125 -12.41 -3.76 4.55
N ARG A 126 -12.52 -4.95 5.15
CA ARG A 126 -13.71 -5.34 5.92
C ARG A 126 -13.87 -4.48 7.18
N SER A 127 -15.09 -4.30 7.67
CA SER A 127 -15.30 -3.58 8.94
C SER A 127 -14.86 -4.39 10.17
N GLY A 128 -14.30 -3.73 11.19
CA GLY A 128 -14.10 -4.31 12.53
C GLY A 128 -12.86 -5.20 12.70
N TRP A 129 -11.98 -5.24 11.71
CA TRP A 129 -10.73 -6.01 11.74
C TRP A 129 -9.75 -5.53 12.83
N ASN A 130 -9.77 -4.24 13.14
CA ASN A 130 -8.85 -3.56 14.06
C ASN A 130 -9.22 -3.71 15.55
N THR A 131 -10.09 -4.64 15.91
CA THR A 131 -10.50 -4.86 17.30
C THR A 131 -9.47 -5.65 18.12
N ALA A 132 -8.58 -6.38 17.45
CA ALA A 132 -7.54 -7.19 18.09
C ALA A 132 -6.22 -7.26 17.29
N GLU A 133 -6.17 -6.69 16.09
CA GLU A 133 -5.07 -6.87 15.14
C GLU A 133 -4.52 -5.51 14.68
N GLN A 134 -3.20 -5.42 14.52
CA GLN A 134 -2.54 -4.25 13.91
C GLN A 134 -2.49 -4.34 12.38
N ILE A 135 -2.70 -5.54 11.83
CA ILE A 135 -2.69 -5.84 10.41
C ILE A 135 -3.98 -6.56 10.07
N CYS A 136 -4.71 -6.13 9.03
CA CYS A 136 -5.88 -6.87 8.56
C CYS A 136 -5.46 -8.06 7.70
N THR A 137 -5.23 -9.21 8.32
CA THR A 137 -4.63 -10.38 7.63
C THR A 137 -5.57 -11.06 6.62
N ASP A 138 -6.88 -10.88 6.78
CA ASP A 138 -7.96 -11.48 5.99
C ASP A 138 -8.86 -10.44 5.30
N CYS A 139 -8.39 -9.19 5.19
CA CYS A 139 -8.96 -8.24 4.25
C CYS A 139 -8.53 -8.61 2.82
N ASN A 140 -9.41 -8.35 1.85
CA ASN A 140 -9.06 -8.47 0.43
C ASN A 140 -7.84 -7.59 0.11
N ASN A 141 -7.80 -6.38 0.67
CA ASN A 141 -6.63 -5.50 0.67
C ASN A 141 -5.98 -5.45 2.06
N ARG A 142 -4.77 -5.97 2.19
CA ARG A 142 -4.09 -6.00 3.48
C ARG A 142 -3.65 -4.59 3.87
N ILE A 143 -3.92 -4.18 5.10
CA ILE A 143 -3.49 -2.87 5.62
C ILE A 143 -2.93 -3.04 7.03
N ALA A 144 -2.03 -2.13 7.43
CA ALA A 144 -1.48 -2.09 8.78
C ALA A 144 -1.76 -0.73 9.42
N SER A 145 -2.28 -0.71 10.65
CA SER A 145 -2.44 0.54 11.41
C SER A 145 -1.08 1.16 11.71
N HIS A 146 -0.99 2.50 11.71
CA HIS A 146 0.28 3.16 11.95
C HIS A 146 0.14 4.43 12.80
N ILE A 147 1.20 4.82 13.49
CA ILE A 147 1.22 5.99 14.37
C ILE A 147 1.46 7.26 13.55
N GLY A 148 0.68 8.31 13.83
CA GLY A 148 0.83 9.67 13.32
C GLY A 148 0.41 9.88 11.88
N ALA A 149 0.82 8.99 10.97
CA ALA A 149 0.26 8.89 9.63
C ALA A 149 0.19 7.45 9.17
N PHE A 150 -0.82 7.15 8.36
CA PHE A 150 -1.20 5.84 7.85
C PHE A 150 -1.43 5.93 6.35
N ALA A 151 -1.18 4.84 5.62
CA ALA A 151 -1.66 4.71 4.25
C ALA A 151 -2.24 3.32 3.97
N ALA A 152 -3.19 3.28 3.03
CA ALA A 152 -3.67 2.07 2.38
C ALA A 152 -3.45 2.20 0.88
N LEU A 153 -2.84 1.20 0.26
CA LEU A 153 -2.69 1.08 -1.20
C LEU A 153 -3.56 -0.07 -1.69
N ALA A 154 -4.44 0.18 -2.65
CA ALA A 154 -5.20 -0.87 -3.35
C ALA A 154 -5.03 -0.76 -4.88
N PRO A 155 -4.90 -1.88 -5.60
CA PRO A 155 -4.80 -3.23 -5.05
C PRO A 155 -3.38 -3.58 -4.57
N ASN A 156 -3.27 -4.28 -3.44
CA ASN A 156 -2.03 -4.92 -2.98
C ASN A 156 -2.14 -6.45 -2.83
N SER A 157 -3.17 -7.01 -3.44
CA SER A 157 -3.55 -8.43 -3.41
C SER A 157 -4.36 -8.73 -4.68
N PRO A 158 -4.33 -9.95 -5.23
CA PRO A 158 -5.21 -10.35 -6.33
C PRO A 158 -6.70 -10.31 -5.96
N ASP A 159 -7.01 -10.40 -4.66
CA ASP A 159 -8.39 -10.39 -4.17
C ASP A 159 -8.94 -8.97 -4.00
N SER A 160 -8.09 -7.93 -4.02
CA SER A 160 -8.54 -6.54 -4.07
C SER A 160 -8.46 -5.97 -5.49
N HIS A 161 -9.36 -5.06 -5.80
CA HIS A 161 -9.37 -4.32 -7.05
C HIS A 161 -10.00 -2.94 -6.78
N VAL A 162 -9.59 -1.96 -7.59
CA VAL A 162 -10.21 -0.63 -7.60
C VAL A 162 -11.09 -0.58 -8.84
N GLU A 163 -12.38 -0.31 -8.64
CA GLU A 163 -13.34 -0.16 -9.71
C GLU A 163 -13.80 1.30 -9.81
N PRO A 164 -14.18 1.76 -11.00
CA PRO A 164 -14.79 3.08 -11.13
C PRO A 164 -16.09 3.18 -10.33
N GLY A 165 -16.34 4.36 -9.78
CA GLY A 165 -17.56 4.68 -9.05
C GLY A 165 -17.32 4.91 -7.56
N ARG A 166 -18.33 4.58 -6.76
CA ARG A 166 -18.37 4.97 -5.35
C ARG A 166 -17.46 4.12 -4.49
N HIS A 167 -16.54 4.77 -3.77
CA HIS A 167 -15.82 4.19 -2.65
C HIS A 167 -16.20 4.87 -1.33
N ILE A 168 -16.48 4.06 -0.31
CA ILE A 168 -16.87 4.52 1.03
C ILE A 168 -15.87 3.98 2.05
N PHE A 169 -15.37 4.81 2.95
CA PHE A 169 -14.48 4.38 4.01
C PHE A 169 -14.67 5.16 5.31
N THR A 170 -14.17 4.60 6.40
CA THR A 170 -14.13 5.27 7.72
C THR A 170 -12.71 5.29 8.24
N ILE A 171 -12.35 6.33 8.98
CA ILE A 171 -11.08 6.41 9.71
C ILE A 171 -11.33 5.95 11.14
N ASP A 172 -10.48 5.06 11.63
CA ASP A 172 -10.40 4.74 13.04
C ASP A 172 -9.10 5.33 13.62
N ALA A 173 -9.22 5.94 14.80
CA ALA A 173 -8.14 6.59 15.51
C ALA A 173 -8.14 6.20 16.99
N GLY A 174 -6.98 5.81 17.50
CA GLY A 174 -6.81 5.44 18.89
C GLY A 174 -5.45 5.82 19.45
N ARG A 175 -5.25 5.60 20.75
CA ARG A 175 -3.96 5.74 21.40
C ARG A 175 -3.61 4.48 22.16
N ALA A 176 -2.54 3.82 21.73
CA ALA A 176 -1.99 2.68 22.44
C ALA A 176 -1.12 3.15 23.61
N ALA A 177 -1.12 2.40 24.71
CA ALA A 177 -0.22 2.68 25.84
C ALA A 177 1.24 2.27 25.55
N ASN A 178 1.43 1.37 24.58
CA ASN A 178 2.71 0.90 24.05
C ASN A 178 2.45 0.18 22.71
N ALA A 179 3.51 -0.17 21.99
CA ALA A 179 3.45 -0.82 20.67
C ALA A 179 2.68 -2.16 20.62
N PHE A 180 2.39 -2.81 21.75
CA PHE A 180 1.69 -4.11 21.80
C PHE A 180 0.25 -4.01 22.31
N SER A 181 -0.17 -2.82 22.73
CA SER A 181 -1.50 -2.61 23.30
C SER A 181 -2.50 -2.25 22.21
N GLN A 182 -3.73 -2.72 22.37
CA GLN A 182 -4.83 -2.22 21.56
C GLN A 182 -5.00 -0.71 21.77
N PRO A 183 -5.10 0.10 20.70
CA PRO A 183 -5.35 1.53 20.83
C PRO A 183 -6.71 1.80 21.49
N ASN A 184 -6.74 2.64 22.52
CA ASN A 184 -8.00 3.14 23.06
C ASN A 184 -8.57 4.22 22.11
N PRO A 185 -9.84 4.19 21.73
CA PRO A 185 -10.42 5.20 20.83
C PRO A 185 -10.27 6.62 21.39
N ILE A 186 -9.97 7.59 20.53
CA ILE A 186 -9.78 9.00 20.92
C ILE A 186 -10.54 9.95 20.00
N SER A 187 -11.15 10.98 20.58
CA SER A 187 -11.72 12.08 19.80
C SER A 187 -10.61 13.00 19.27
N GLY A 188 -10.73 13.43 18.02
CA GLY A 188 -9.81 14.37 17.39
C GLY A 188 -10.16 14.59 15.92
N SER A 189 -9.18 15.07 15.16
CA SER A 189 -9.28 15.23 13.72
C SER A 189 -8.04 14.70 13.01
N ALA A 190 -8.25 14.28 11.77
CA ALA A 190 -7.23 13.81 10.85
C ALA A 190 -7.36 14.54 9.51
N ARG A 191 -6.32 14.51 8.68
CA ARG A 191 -6.32 14.97 7.29
C ARG A 191 -6.25 13.76 6.38
N VAL A 192 -7.06 13.75 5.33
CA VAL A 192 -7.15 12.65 4.35
C VAL A 192 -6.69 13.15 3.00
N SER A 193 -5.74 12.45 2.41
CA SER A 193 -5.34 12.65 1.02
C SER A 193 -5.60 11.37 0.23
N VAL A 194 -6.06 11.53 -1.02
CA VAL A 194 -6.31 10.40 -1.92
C VAL A 194 -5.50 10.63 -3.18
N HIS A 195 -4.58 9.71 -3.46
CA HIS A 195 -3.79 9.69 -4.67
C HIS A 195 -4.23 8.52 -5.55
N ALA A 196 -4.25 8.74 -6.86
CA ALA A 196 -4.61 7.72 -7.82
C ALA A 196 -3.49 7.55 -8.84
N LYS A 197 -3.23 6.29 -9.22
CA LYS A 197 -2.53 6.01 -10.48
C LYS A 197 -3.58 5.83 -11.56
N VAL A 198 -3.49 6.64 -12.60
CA VAL A 198 -4.39 6.59 -13.75
C VAL A 198 -3.69 5.97 -14.94
N VAL A 199 -4.46 5.24 -15.75
CA VAL A 199 -3.97 4.54 -16.94
C VAL A 199 -4.85 4.84 -18.14
N GLY A 200 -4.23 5.14 -19.28
CA GLY A 200 -4.93 5.36 -20.54
C GLY A 200 -5.31 4.10 -21.32
N GLY A 201 -5.13 2.91 -20.74
CA GLY A 201 -5.58 1.65 -21.33
C GLY A 201 -4.69 0.43 -21.05
N GLU A 202 -3.43 0.66 -20.66
CA GLU A 202 -2.48 -0.41 -20.32
C GLU A 202 -1.92 -0.21 -18.90
N VAL A 203 -1.72 -1.33 -18.21
CA VAL A 203 -1.09 -1.35 -16.88
C VAL A 203 0.42 -1.09 -17.06
N PRO A 204 1.06 -0.26 -16.22
CA PRO A 204 2.49 0.00 -16.32
C PRO A 204 3.29 -1.30 -16.19
N GLU A 205 4.12 -1.60 -17.19
CA GLU A 205 5.05 -2.74 -17.17
C GLU A 205 6.34 -2.39 -16.41
N SER A 206 6.73 -1.12 -16.42
CA SER A 206 7.92 -0.59 -15.74
C SER A 206 7.58 0.63 -14.89
N GLY A 207 8.59 1.15 -14.18
CA GLY A 207 8.50 2.48 -13.59
C GLY A 207 9.82 2.98 -13.03
N THR A 208 9.86 4.25 -12.67
CA THR A 208 11.03 4.90 -12.05
C THR A 208 10.70 5.36 -10.64
N LEU A 209 11.60 5.08 -9.71
CA LEU A 209 11.50 5.48 -8.31
C LEU A 209 12.65 6.41 -7.95
N ASP A 210 12.34 7.68 -7.71
CA ASP A 210 13.29 8.64 -7.17
C ASP A 210 13.39 8.49 -5.65
N LEU A 211 14.57 8.74 -5.09
CA LEU A 211 14.84 8.54 -3.67
C LEU A 211 15.46 9.78 -3.01
N ASN A 212 15.08 10.03 -1.77
CA ASN A 212 15.74 11.00 -0.92
C ASN A 212 16.51 10.23 0.17
N ILE A 213 17.84 10.29 0.16
CA ILE A 213 18.67 9.56 1.13
C ILE A 213 19.30 10.56 2.11
N PHE A 214 19.00 10.34 3.38
CA PHE A 214 19.43 11.14 4.52
C PHE A 214 20.55 10.41 5.28
N PHE A 215 21.64 11.11 5.56
CA PHE A 215 22.81 10.57 6.23
C PHE A 215 23.01 11.22 7.59
N SER A 216 23.13 10.40 8.62
CA SER A 216 23.49 10.85 9.98
C SER A 216 25.00 10.97 10.21
N GLY A 217 25.83 10.77 9.17
CA GLY A 217 27.28 10.56 9.32
C GLY A 217 27.66 9.09 9.50
N SER A 218 26.67 8.21 9.53
CA SER A 218 26.80 6.77 9.68
C SER A 218 27.70 6.15 8.61
N ASN A 219 28.58 5.23 9.00
CA ASN A 219 29.63 4.66 8.15
C ASN A 219 30.57 5.71 7.48
N GLY A 220 30.63 6.94 8.00
CA GLY A 220 31.34 8.05 7.37
C GLY A 220 30.65 8.63 6.12
N TRP A 221 29.45 8.17 5.81
CA TRP A 221 28.64 8.67 4.71
C TRP A 221 27.95 9.97 5.10
N THR A 222 27.99 10.93 4.20
CA THR A 222 27.33 12.23 4.27
C THR A 222 26.76 12.54 2.90
N ALA A 223 25.91 13.54 2.79
CA ALA A 223 25.40 14.00 1.50
C ALA A 223 26.53 14.35 0.51
N ALA A 224 27.65 14.85 1.03
CA ALA A 224 28.82 15.21 0.23
C ALA A 224 29.71 14.01 -0.14
N SER A 225 29.87 13.02 0.74
CA SER A 225 30.79 11.89 0.52
C SER A 225 30.15 10.71 -0.19
N ALA A 226 28.89 10.39 0.10
CA ALA A 226 28.20 9.20 -0.39
C ALA A 226 28.16 9.06 -1.93
N PRO A 227 27.96 10.13 -2.73
CA PRO A 227 27.97 10.02 -4.19
C PRO A 227 29.30 9.53 -4.79
N GLY A 228 30.42 9.67 -4.06
CA GLY A 228 31.75 9.23 -4.49
C GLY A 228 32.34 8.08 -3.67
N ASP A 229 31.61 7.57 -2.67
CA ASP A 229 32.05 6.49 -1.80
C ASP A 229 31.80 5.13 -2.46
N ALA A 230 32.84 4.31 -2.58
CA ALA A 230 32.76 3.06 -3.34
C ALA A 230 31.82 2.03 -2.70
N ASP A 231 31.80 1.95 -1.37
CA ASP A 231 31.00 0.97 -0.64
C ASP A 231 29.52 1.36 -0.70
N PHE A 232 29.22 2.67 -0.57
CA PHE A 232 27.86 3.17 -0.75
C PHE A 232 27.34 2.96 -2.18
N GLN A 233 28.16 3.24 -3.20
CA GLN A 233 27.75 3.03 -4.59
C GLN A 233 27.54 1.54 -4.90
N GLN A 234 28.37 0.64 -4.35
CA GLN A 234 28.13 -0.80 -4.46
C GLN A 234 26.79 -1.19 -3.84
N MET A 235 26.49 -0.72 -2.63
CA MET A 235 25.22 -1.00 -1.96
C MET A 235 24.02 -0.50 -2.80
N LEU A 236 24.12 0.70 -3.39
CA LEU A 236 23.08 1.20 -4.30
C LEU A 236 22.96 0.39 -5.60
N ASP A 237 24.08 -0.09 -6.16
CA ASP A 237 24.05 -0.95 -7.35
C ASP A 237 23.33 -2.26 -7.07
N GLU A 238 23.55 -2.87 -5.90
CA GLU A 238 22.82 -4.06 -5.46
C GLU A 238 21.31 -3.78 -5.29
N VAL A 239 20.93 -2.63 -4.72
CA VAL A 239 19.51 -2.21 -4.65
C VAL A 239 18.91 -2.04 -6.05
N ARG A 240 19.65 -1.43 -6.99
CA ARG A 240 19.22 -1.30 -8.39
C ARG A 240 19.01 -2.67 -9.04
N GLU A 241 19.92 -3.61 -8.81
CA GLU A 241 19.80 -4.98 -9.33
C GLU A 241 18.56 -5.70 -8.78
N ILE A 242 18.24 -5.53 -7.49
CA ILE A 242 17.04 -6.11 -6.88
C ILE A 242 15.77 -5.56 -7.55
N TYR A 243 15.61 -4.24 -7.61
CA TYR A 243 14.41 -3.62 -8.18
C TYR A 243 14.30 -3.79 -9.71
N ALA A 244 15.42 -3.93 -10.43
CA ALA A 244 15.40 -4.22 -11.86
C ALA A 244 14.76 -5.58 -12.21
N GLN A 245 14.67 -6.52 -11.27
CA GLN A 245 13.96 -7.81 -11.47
C GLN A 245 12.47 -7.64 -11.77
N ILE A 246 11.88 -6.52 -11.32
CA ILE A 246 10.48 -6.16 -11.50
C ILE A 246 10.32 -4.88 -12.33
N ASP A 247 11.29 -4.57 -13.19
CA ASP A 247 11.26 -3.45 -14.11
C ASP A 247 11.08 -2.08 -13.41
N ILE A 248 11.62 -1.95 -12.19
CA ILE A 248 11.71 -0.68 -11.47
C ILE A 248 13.13 -0.14 -11.58
N GLU A 249 13.28 1.03 -12.17
CA GLU A 249 14.52 1.79 -12.19
C GLU A 249 14.62 2.69 -10.95
N ILE A 250 15.76 2.67 -10.25
CA ILE A 250 16.07 3.71 -9.25
C ILE A 250 16.56 4.94 -10.01
N GLY A 251 15.75 6.00 -9.99
CA GLY A 251 15.95 7.22 -10.76
C GLY A 251 16.85 8.25 -10.07
N GLU A 252 16.36 9.47 -9.94
CA GLU A 252 17.09 10.56 -9.30
C GLU A 252 17.25 10.28 -7.79
N ILE A 253 18.45 10.54 -7.26
CA ILE A 253 18.74 10.42 -5.83
C ILE A 253 19.17 11.78 -5.31
N ALA A 254 18.42 12.29 -4.33
CA ALA A 254 18.83 13.44 -3.53
C ALA A 254 19.54 12.98 -2.27
N TYR A 255 20.67 13.61 -1.98
CA TYR A 255 21.51 13.31 -0.85
C TYR A 255 21.39 14.44 0.18
N LEU A 256 21.03 14.11 1.41
CA LEU A 256 20.80 15.08 2.50
C LEU A 256 21.49 14.63 3.78
N ASP A 257 21.91 15.57 4.61
CA ASP A 257 22.39 15.25 5.96
C ASP A 257 21.26 15.44 6.99
N VAL A 258 21.29 14.64 8.04
CA VAL A 258 20.58 14.84 9.32
C VAL A 258 21.60 15.00 10.44
N GLU A 259 21.15 15.45 11.60
CA GLU A 259 21.98 15.62 12.78
C GLU A 259 22.63 14.30 13.23
N GLU A 260 23.88 14.37 13.68
CA GLU A 260 24.67 13.23 14.16
C GLU A 260 24.02 12.51 15.35
N GLU A 261 23.14 13.19 16.10
CA GLU A 261 22.36 12.57 17.19
C GLU A 261 21.52 11.38 16.70
N PHE A 262 21.18 11.31 15.42
CA PHE A 262 20.40 10.23 14.83
C PHE A 262 21.23 9.01 14.40
N GLN A 263 22.55 9.00 14.61
CA GLN A 263 23.34 7.79 14.35
C GLN A 263 22.87 6.61 15.22
N ASP A 264 22.52 6.85 16.47
CA ASP A 264 22.11 5.82 17.42
C ASP A 264 20.69 6.10 17.93
N VAL A 265 19.69 5.53 17.25
CA VAL A 265 18.28 5.71 17.58
C VAL A 265 17.91 4.77 18.73
N SER A 266 17.61 5.36 19.89
CA SER A 266 17.56 4.67 21.18
C SER A 266 16.29 3.87 21.47
N ASP A 267 15.16 4.20 20.85
CA ASP A 267 13.90 3.47 20.99
C ASP A 267 13.06 3.64 19.72
N VAL A 268 12.94 2.56 18.97
CA VAL A 268 12.12 2.50 17.75
C VAL A 268 10.64 2.27 18.01
N THR A 269 10.26 1.95 19.25
CA THR A 269 8.87 1.67 19.64
C THR A 269 8.15 2.88 20.25
N ALA A 270 8.91 3.93 20.57
CA ALA A 270 8.37 5.17 21.12
C ALA A 270 7.67 6.00 20.05
N THR A 271 6.38 6.30 20.26
CA THR A 271 5.52 7.05 19.33
C THR A 271 6.02 8.45 18.99
N ASP A 272 6.80 9.06 19.88
CA ASP A 272 7.39 10.40 19.73
C ASP A 272 8.90 10.39 20.03
N GLY A 273 9.53 9.23 19.82
CA GLY A 273 10.95 9.00 20.06
C GLY A 273 11.87 9.56 18.97
N GLU A 274 13.14 9.16 19.04
CA GLU A 274 14.16 9.57 18.08
C GLU A 274 13.86 9.10 16.66
N LEU A 275 13.26 7.90 16.49
CA LEU A 275 12.83 7.44 15.16
C LEU A 275 11.78 8.37 14.56
N ALA A 276 10.76 8.76 15.33
CA ALA A 276 9.72 9.68 14.89
C ALA A 276 10.31 11.04 14.47
N ARG A 277 11.27 11.57 15.25
CA ARG A 277 12.01 12.81 14.91
C ARG A 277 12.89 12.66 13.68
N LEU A 278 13.52 11.50 13.51
CA LEU A 278 14.33 11.17 12.34
C LEU A 278 13.45 11.18 11.08
N LEU A 279 12.37 10.40 11.05
CA LEU A 279 11.50 10.29 9.88
C LEU A 279 10.82 11.62 9.49
N ALA A 280 10.54 12.48 10.47
CA ALA A 280 10.01 13.82 10.23
C ALA A 280 11.00 14.73 9.45
N ASN A 281 12.29 14.40 9.36
CA ASN A 281 13.22 15.15 8.50
C ASN A 281 12.92 15.02 7.00
N SER A 282 12.05 14.08 6.60
CA SER A 282 11.57 13.96 5.23
C SER A 282 10.86 15.21 4.72
N GLU A 283 10.42 16.14 5.57
CA GLU A 283 9.93 17.45 5.15
C GLU A 283 10.96 18.22 4.29
N ARG A 284 12.26 17.94 4.48
CA ARG A 284 13.37 18.55 3.73
C ARG A 284 13.65 17.87 2.39
N ALA A 285 12.97 16.76 2.07
CA ALA A 285 13.20 15.98 0.87
C ALA A 285 12.79 16.74 -0.40
N PRO A 286 13.73 17.04 -1.33
CA PRO A 286 13.42 17.82 -2.53
C PRO A 286 12.74 17.01 -3.62
N LEU A 287 12.99 15.69 -3.70
CA LEU A 287 12.41 14.85 -4.74
C LEU A 287 11.07 14.30 -4.33
N ASP A 288 10.20 14.14 -5.31
CA ASP A 288 8.93 13.45 -5.15
C ASP A 288 9.14 11.94 -5.13
N GLY A 289 9.55 11.44 -3.96
CA GLY A 289 9.93 10.04 -3.75
C GLY A 289 10.13 9.70 -2.27
N PRO A 290 10.23 8.40 -1.92
CA PRO A 290 10.46 7.94 -0.56
C PRO A 290 11.73 8.54 0.07
N SER A 291 11.70 8.70 1.39
CA SER A 291 12.85 9.15 2.18
C SER A 291 13.46 7.99 2.95
N LEU A 292 14.76 7.78 2.79
CA LEU A 292 15.53 6.75 3.49
C LEU A 292 16.59 7.38 4.38
N PHE A 293 16.75 6.87 5.60
CA PHE A 293 17.61 7.41 6.64
C PHE A 293 18.67 6.37 7.02
N MET A 294 19.94 6.68 6.74
CA MET A 294 21.07 5.82 7.06
C MET A 294 21.57 6.15 8.48
N VAL A 295 21.51 5.18 9.38
CA VAL A 295 21.88 5.31 10.80
C VAL A 295 22.85 4.20 11.22
N ASP A 296 23.59 4.38 12.31
CA ASP A 296 24.46 3.33 12.83
C ASP A 296 23.65 2.22 13.50
N ARG A 297 22.62 2.58 14.27
CA ARG A 297 21.88 1.61 15.07
C ARG A 297 20.43 2.02 15.30
N LEU A 298 19.56 1.03 15.21
CA LEU A 298 18.16 1.08 15.62
C LEU A 298 17.99 0.18 16.85
N ARG A 299 17.69 0.76 18.01
CA ARG A 299 17.53 0.01 19.26
C ARG A 299 16.07 -0.30 19.52
N SER A 300 15.82 -1.54 19.90
CA SER A 300 14.51 -2.03 20.33
C SER A 300 14.59 -2.57 21.75
N PRO A 301 13.47 -2.58 22.51
CA PRO A 301 13.37 -3.34 23.76
C PRO A 301 13.71 -4.83 23.63
N PHE A 302 13.75 -5.36 22.40
CA PHE A 302 14.12 -6.75 22.10
C PHE A 302 15.62 -6.95 21.78
N ASP A 303 16.42 -5.89 21.77
CA ASP A 303 17.87 -5.97 21.59
C ASP A 303 18.48 -6.97 22.59
N GLY A 304 19.22 -7.96 22.08
CA GLY A 304 19.86 -9.01 22.90
C GLY A 304 19.01 -10.26 23.14
N MET A 305 17.77 -10.32 22.63
CA MET A 305 16.94 -11.54 22.60
C MET A 305 17.16 -12.40 21.33
N GLY A 306 18.27 -12.20 20.62
CA GLY A 306 18.63 -12.99 19.43
C GLY A 306 18.34 -12.33 18.08
N GLY A 307 17.91 -11.07 18.06
CA GLY A 307 17.78 -10.25 16.85
C GLY A 307 18.01 -8.78 17.16
N GLY A 308 18.64 -8.05 16.24
CA GLY A 308 18.70 -6.59 16.24
C GLY A 308 17.75 -6.06 15.15
N VAL A 309 17.27 -4.82 15.31
CA VAL A 309 16.50 -4.18 14.24
C VAL A 309 17.46 -3.61 13.21
N LEU A 310 17.41 -4.13 11.99
CA LEU A 310 18.29 -3.72 10.90
C LEU A 310 17.67 -2.60 10.05
N GLY A 311 16.35 -2.56 9.98
CA GLY A 311 15.61 -1.56 9.26
C GLY A 311 14.18 -1.44 9.77
N ILE A 312 13.55 -0.30 9.51
CA ILE A 312 12.14 -0.04 9.80
C ILE A 312 11.56 0.88 8.73
N ALA A 313 10.52 0.43 8.04
CA ALA A 313 9.59 1.29 7.34
C ALA A 313 8.65 2.02 8.31
N GLY A 314 8.50 3.33 8.15
CA GLY A 314 7.56 4.16 8.90
C GLY A 314 6.09 3.93 8.53
N GLY A 315 5.78 2.90 7.73
CA GLY A 315 4.42 2.53 7.35
C GLY A 315 4.44 1.40 6.33
N ILE A 316 3.37 0.60 6.29
CA ILE A 316 3.20 -0.51 5.33
C ILE A 316 1.82 -0.40 4.66
N PRO A 317 1.70 0.34 3.53
CA PRO A 317 2.69 1.24 2.94
C PRO A 317 2.93 2.52 3.78
N GLY A 318 3.97 3.26 3.43
CA GLY A 318 4.22 4.61 3.94
C GLY A 318 3.22 5.65 3.40
N PRO A 319 3.09 6.81 4.06
CA PRO A 319 2.18 7.86 3.65
C PRO A 319 2.60 8.44 2.29
N VAL A 320 1.78 8.20 1.27
CA VAL A 320 2.07 8.57 -0.12
C VAL A 320 2.00 10.09 -0.27
N HIS A 321 3.01 10.68 -0.92
CA HIS A 321 3.16 12.13 -1.17
C HIS A 321 3.11 13.03 0.07
N VAL A 322 3.21 12.43 1.26
CA VAL A 322 3.15 13.09 2.54
C VAL A 322 4.49 12.95 3.24
N LYS A 323 5.13 14.09 3.47
CA LYS A 323 6.46 14.23 4.07
C LYS A 323 6.35 14.92 5.43
N GLY A 324 7.37 14.76 6.27
CA GLY A 324 7.45 15.45 7.56
C GLY A 324 6.68 14.79 8.70
N THR A 325 6.06 13.63 8.46
CA THR A 325 5.36 12.90 9.52
C THR A 325 6.31 11.92 10.22
N VAL A 326 5.87 11.40 11.36
CA VAL A 326 6.57 10.33 12.10
C VAL A 326 6.58 8.98 11.38
N ALA A 327 5.90 8.90 10.23
CA ALA A 327 5.74 7.72 9.38
C ALA A 327 6.38 7.91 7.98
N SER A 328 6.85 9.13 7.67
CA SER A 328 7.29 9.52 6.32
C SER A 328 8.74 9.12 6.03
N GLY A 329 9.04 7.83 6.05
CA GLY A 329 10.29 7.31 5.50
C GLY A 329 10.67 5.93 6.02
N VAL A 330 11.91 5.56 5.74
CA VAL A 330 12.52 4.27 6.08
C VAL A 330 13.83 4.52 6.80
N ALA A 331 14.08 3.87 7.93
CA ALA A 331 15.39 3.92 8.59
C ALA A 331 16.13 2.59 8.37
N VAL A 332 17.42 2.66 8.03
CA VAL A 332 18.29 1.50 7.73
C VAL A 332 19.59 1.62 8.52
N THR A 333 19.96 0.56 9.24
CA THR A 333 21.25 0.49 9.93
C THR A 333 22.36 0.20 8.93
N THR A 334 23.48 0.92 9.04
CA THR A 334 24.70 0.64 8.27
C THR A 334 25.65 -0.30 9.00
N ASN A 335 25.48 -0.51 10.31
CA ASN A 335 26.31 -1.46 11.05
C ASN A 335 25.90 -2.89 10.71
N GLU A 336 26.76 -3.59 9.98
CA GLU A 336 26.56 -5.00 9.70
C GLU A 336 26.64 -5.83 10.99
N ILE A 337 25.66 -6.72 11.15
CA ILE A 337 25.70 -7.76 12.19
C ILE A 337 26.35 -9.00 11.57
N PRO A 338 27.37 -9.61 12.21
CA PRO A 338 27.97 -10.83 11.69
C PRO A 338 26.94 -11.93 11.42
N GLY A 339 26.84 -12.35 10.16
CA GLY A 339 25.86 -13.35 9.70
C GLY A 339 24.45 -12.80 9.43
N GLY A 340 24.25 -11.49 9.53
CA GLY A 340 23.04 -10.81 9.07
C GLY A 340 23.04 -10.55 7.56
N PRO A 341 21.90 -10.09 7.00
CA PRO A 341 21.81 -9.68 5.61
C PRO A 341 22.69 -8.45 5.32
N PRO A 342 23.14 -8.27 4.06
CA PRO A 342 23.84 -7.06 3.66
C PRO A 342 22.92 -5.84 3.71
N ILE A 343 23.51 -4.64 3.84
CA ILE A 343 22.78 -3.36 3.96
C ILE A 343 21.84 -3.14 2.76
N SER A 344 22.26 -3.54 1.56
CA SER A 344 21.46 -3.44 0.32
C SER A 344 20.15 -4.23 0.40
N HIS A 345 20.17 -5.43 0.98
CA HIS A 345 18.96 -6.25 1.14
C HIS A 345 18.03 -5.63 2.17
N VAL A 346 18.56 -5.15 3.30
CA VAL A 346 17.76 -4.45 4.33
C VAL A 346 17.13 -3.18 3.75
N PHE A 347 17.91 -2.38 3.01
CA PHE A 347 17.42 -1.19 2.31
C PHE A 347 16.25 -1.55 1.40
N ALA A 348 16.43 -2.55 0.52
CA ALA A 348 15.42 -2.94 -0.44
C ALA A 348 14.18 -3.56 0.24
N HIS A 349 14.38 -4.34 1.31
CA HIS A 349 13.30 -4.94 2.09
C HIS A 349 12.39 -3.88 2.72
N GLU A 350 12.97 -2.92 3.43
CA GLU A 350 12.18 -1.87 4.08
C GLU A 350 11.56 -0.90 3.08
N LEU A 351 12.25 -0.62 1.96
CA LEU A 351 11.65 0.14 0.86
C LEU A 351 10.48 -0.63 0.24
N GLY A 352 10.56 -1.96 0.13
CA GLY A 352 9.46 -2.83 -0.27
C GLY A 352 8.24 -2.69 0.66
N HIS A 353 8.46 -2.71 1.97
CA HIS A 353 7.41 -2.41 2.95
C HIS A 353 6.79 -1.03 2.76
N TYR A 354 7.63 -0.01 2.62
CA TYR A 354 7.17 1.37 2.41
C TYR A 354 6.33 1.51 1.12
N LEU A 355 6.62 0.70 0.10
CA LEU A 355 5.89 0.66 -1.16
C LEU A 355 4.63 -0.24 -1.14
N GLY A 356 4.38 -0.94 -0.03
CA GLY A 356 3.12 -1.67 0.20
C GLY A 356 3.25 -3.19 0.22
N LEU A 357 4.46 -3.74 0.21
CA LEU A 357 4.68 -5.18 0.36
C LEU A 357 4.61 -5.60 1.83
N PHE A 358 4.14 -6.82 2.07
CA PHE A 358 4.16 -7.47 3.39
C PHE A 358 5.18 -8.59 3.38
N HIS A 359 5.49 -9.13 4.56
CA HIS A 359 6.36 -10.29 4.61
C HIS A 359 5.74 -11.46 3.86
N THR A 360 6.52 -12.11 2.98
CA THR A 360 6.11 -13.36 2.33
C THR A 360 5.86 -14.42 3.37
N SER A 361 6.63 -14.49 4.44
CA SER A 361 6.35 -15.40 5.57
C SER A 361 6.85 -14.77 6.85
N GLU A 362 5.95 -14.65 7.82
CA GLU A 362 6.27 -14.10 9.13
C GLU A 362 7.04 -15.12 9.98
N GLN A 363 7.97 -14.61 10.81
CA GLN A 363 8.67 -15.46 11.77
C GLN A 363 7.70 -15.95 12.84
N ASN A 364 7.58 -17.27 12.99
CA ASN A 364 6.75 -17.85 14.02
C ASN A 364 7.49 -17.96 15.36
N LEU A 365 7.76 -16.82 16.01
CA LEU A 365 8.53 -16.78 17.26
C LEU A 365 7.80 -17.37 18.47
N PHE A 366 6.46 -17.49 18.41
CA PHE A 366 5.62 -17.89 19.56
C PHE A 366 4.70 -19.10 19.31
N GLY A 367 4.93 -19.85 18.22
CA GLY A 367 4.17 -21.08 17.93
C GLY A 367 2.72 -20.86 17.46
N GLY A 368 2.40 -19.67 16.91
CA GLY A 368 1.13 -19.37 16.25
C GLY A 368 1.06 -19.94 14.83
N PRO A 369 -0.05 -19.76 14.10
CA PRO A 369 -0.06 -20.00 12.66
C PRO A 369 0.92 -19.04 11.99
N GLN A 370 1.67 -19.54 11.02
CA GLN A 370 2.49 -18.67 10.20
C GLN A 370 1.59 -17.79 9.34
N MET A 371 1.84 -16.49 9.36
CA MET A 371 1.20 -15.53 8.48
C MET A 371 1.99 -15.47 7.17
N HIS A 372 1.26 -15.43 6.06
CA HIS A 372 1.76 -15.37 4.69
C HIS A 372 1.18 -14.12 4.01
N ASP A 373 1.88 -13.53 3.05
CA ASP A 373 1.32 -12.44 2.22
C ASP A 373 0.15 -12.96 1.37
N PRO A 374 -0.74 -12.08 0.87
CA PRO A 374 -1.87 -12.51 0.05
C PRO A 374 -1.47 -12.77 -1.41
N LEU A 375 -0.17 -12.72 -1.75
CA LEU A 375 0.31 -12.81 -3.11
C LEU A 375 0.36 -14.28 -3.56
N PRO A 376 -0.10 -14.60 -4.78
CA PRO A 376 -0.27 -16.00 -5.19
C PRO A 376 1.02 -16.65 -5.70
N ASP A 377 2.08 -15.87 -5.93
CA ASP A 377 3.34 -16.29 -6.54
C ASP A 377 4.56 -16.25 -5.58
N THR A 378 4.31 -16.02 -4.30
CA THR A 378 5.30 -16.09 -3.22
C THR A 378 5.14 -17.44 -2.51
N PRO A 379 6.14 -18.34 -2.52
CA PRO A 379 6.05 -19.59 -1.78
C PRO A 379 6.15 -19.36 -0.27
N ASN A 380 5.41 -20.15 0.51
CA ASN A 380 5.54 -20.18 1.97
C ASN A 380 6.97 -20.56 2.39
N ASN A 381 7.57 -19.79 3.31
CA ASN A 381 8.91 -20.00 3.90
C ASN A 381 10.05 -20.06 2.89
N ASP A 382 9.95 -19.40 1.75
CA ASP A 382 11.09 -19.28 0.85
C ASP A 382 11.95 -18.07 1.24
N GLU A 383 13.07 -18.34 1.90
CA GLU A 383 14.03 -17.33 2.37
C GLU A 383 14.78 -16.63 1.22
N SER A 384 14.63 -17.08 -0.04
CA SER A 384 15.22 -16.38 -1.19
C SER A 384 14.48 -15.08 -1.54
N PHE A 385 13.22 -14.94 -1.12
CA PHE A 385 12.43 -13.75 -1.41
C PHE A 385 12.85 -12.59 -0.54
N LEU A 386 12.99 -11.40 -1.16
CA LEU A 386 13.37 -10.16 -0.50
C LEU A 386 12.50 -9.92 0.73
N MET A 387 11.18 -10.06 0.58
CA MET A 387 10.20 -9.81 1.64
C MET A 387 10.05 -10.98 2.62
N HIS A 388 10.91 -12.00 2.64
CA HIS A 388 10.88 -12.97 3.73
C HIS A 388 11.31 -12.31 5.05
N ALA A 389 10.69 -12.65 6.18
CA ALA A 389 10.96 -12.00 7.47
C ALA A 389 12.37 -12.25 8.06
N THR A 390 13.25 -12.94 7.34
CA THR A 390 14.68 -13.02 7.65
C THR A 390 15.46 -11.83 7.07
N GLY A 391 14.90 -11.12 6.08
CA GLY A 391 15.56 -10.04 5.34
C GLY A 391 16.75 -10.48 4.49
N GLY A 392 16.98 -11.79 4.35
CA GLY A 392 18.15 -12.35 3.69
C GLY A 392 18.02 -12.54 2.18
N GLY A 393 16.79 -12.61 1.67
CA GLY A 393 16.53 -12.82 0.25
C GLY A 393 16.77 -11.57 -0.60
N ASP A 394 16.82 -11.77 -1.91
CA ASP A 394 17.01 -10.73 -2.93
C ASP A 394 15.99 -10.85 -4.09
N THR A 395 15.11 -11.86 -4.05
CA THR A 395 14.18 -12.15 -5.13
C THR A 395 12.86 -11.40 -4.94
N LEU A 396 12.40 -10.73 -5.99
CA LEU A 396 11.05 -10.15 -6.06
C LEU A 396 10.16 -10.93 -7.03
N SER A 397 8.90 -11.16 -6.65
CA SER A 397 7.92 -11.83 -7.48
C SER A 397 7.28 -10.89 -8.52
N PRO A 398 6.73 -11.41 -9.63
CA PRO A 398 5.92 -10.63 -10.55
C PRO A 398 4.77 -9.86 -9.87
N TRP A 399 4.04 -10.46 -8.93
CA TRP A 399 2.99 -9.77 -8.19
C TRP A 399 3.52 -8.69 -7.24
N GLN A 400 4.68 -8.90 -6.61
CA GLN A 400 5.33 -7.84 -5.83
C GLN A 400 5.67 -6.64 -6.73
N GLY A 401 6.09 -6.90 -7.98
CA GLY A 401 6.26 -5.86 -9.01
C GLY A 401 4.98 -5.10 -9.33
N ILE A 402 3.84 -5.79 -9.45
CA ILE A 402 2.54 -5.16 -9.69
C ILE A 402 2.16 -4.22 -8.53
N VAL A 403 2.31 -4.69 -7.28
CA VAL A 403 2.00 -3.86 -6.09
C VAL A 403 2.86 -2.60 -6.07
N ILE A 404 4.17 -2.73 -6.30
CA ILE A 404 5.10 -1.59 -6.33
C ILE A 404 4.75 -0.63 -7.47
N ARG A 405 4.50 -1.12 -8.70
CA ARG A 405 4.12 -0.27 -9.84
C ARG A 405 2.76 0.41 -9.64
N ASN A 406 1.87 -0.15 -8.82
CA ASN A 406 0.62 0.49 -8.44
C ASN A 406 0.81 1.62 -7.42
N ASN A 407 1.96 1.70 -6.74
CA ASN A 407 2.22 2.75 -5.77
C ASN A 407 2.41 4.12 -6.47
N PRO A 408 1.71 5.19 -6.05
CA PRO A 408 1.85 6.50 -6.67
C PRO A 408 3.23 7.17 -6.53
N TRP A 409 4.13 6.64 -5.71
CA TRP A 409 5.55 7.03 -5.69
C TRP A 409 6.31 6.58 -6.95
N VAL A 410 5.86 5.53 -7.62
CA VAL A 410 6.51 4.98 -8.82
C VAL A 410 5.98 5.72 -10.05
N LYS A 411 6.89 6.46 -10.68
CA LYS A 411 6.63 7.19 -11.93
C LYS A 411 6.52 6.21 -13.10
N PRO A 412 5.63 6.48 -14.07
CA PRO A 412 5.50 5.64 -15.26
C PRO A 412 6.74 5.64 -16.15
#